data_AF-A0AAV6AIR8-F1
#
_entry.id   AF-A0AAV6AIR8-F1
#
_cell.length_a   1.000
_cell.length_b   1.000
_cell.length_c   1.000
_cell.angle_alpha   90.00
_cell.angle_beta   90.00
_cell.angle_gamma   90.00
#
_symmetry.space_group_name_H-M   'P 1'
#
loop_
_entity.id
_entity.type
_entity.pdbx_description
1 polymer ?
#
loop_
_entity_poly.entity_id
_entity_poly.type
_entity_poly.pdbx_seq_one_letter_code
_entity_poly.pdbx_strand_id
1 'polypeptide(L)' 'MAAVSIHPSVDKGMAPAAKDFAGGTLVCMCTSNPVTVKIGSQVAHNHACGCTKCWKP' A
#
# COMPACT_ATOMS: atom_id res chain seq x y z
N MET A 1 -3.71 -12.84 25.22
CA MET A 1 -2.54 -12.66 24.32
C MET A 1 -2.70 -11.32 23.62
N ALA A 2 -1.64 -10.53 23.52
CA ALA A 2 -1.69 -9.29 22.73
C ALA A 2 -1.86 -9.65 21.25
N ALA A 3 -2.63 -8.85 20.50
CA ALA A 3 -2.78 -9.05 19.07
C ALA A 3 -1.43 -8.78 18.37
N VAL A 4 -1.01 -9.69 17.50
CA VAL A 4 0.16 -9.48 16.63
C VAL A 4 -0.26 -8.53 15.50
N SER A 5 0.49 -7.44 15.33
CA SER A 5 0.30 -6.49 14.24
C SER A 5 1.46 -6.61 13.25
N ILE A 6 1.15 -6.57 11.95
CA ILE A 6 2.11 -6.68 10.85
C ILE A 6 2.14 -5.40 10.02
N HIS A 7 0.96 -4.94 9.57
CA HIS A 7 0.82 -3.72 8.79
C HIS A 7 -0.66 -3.29 8.77
N PRO A 8 -0.97 -1.98 8.84
CA PRO A 8 -2.36 -1.50 8.90
C PRO A 8 -3.27 -2.02 7.77
N SER A 9 -2.71 -2.28 6.59
CA SER A 9 -3.46 -2.79 5.43
C SER A 9 -3.80 -4.28 5.48
N VAL A 10 -3.27 -5.06 6.43
CA VAL A 10 -3.52 -6.51 6.55
C VAL A 10 -3.96 -6.93 7.94
N ASP A 11 -3.75 -6.09 8.97
CA ASP A 11 -4.14 -6.40 10.36
C ASP A 11 -5.64 -6.68 10.54
N LYS A 12 -6.47 -6.25 9.58
CA LYS A 12 -7.92 -6.48 9.55
C LYS A 12 -8.37 -7.36 8.37
N GLY A 13 -7.43 -8.10 7.75
CA GLY A 13 -7.64 -8.87 6.53
C GLY A 13 -7.21 -8.12 5.27
N MET A 14 -7.00 -8.86 4.17
CA MET A 14 -6.53 -8.34 2.88
C MET A 14 -7.70 -8.19 1.92
N ALA A 15 -7.84 -7.00 1.32
CA ALA A 15 -8.86 -6.74 0.32
C ALA A 15 -8.50 -7.41 -1.03
N PRO A 16 -9.43 -8.13 -1.68
CA PRO A 16 -9.18 -8.74 -2.98
C PRO A 16 -9.01 -7.67 -4.07
N ALA A 17 -8.21 -8.00 -5.09
CA ALA A 17 -8.03 -7.13 -6.24
C ALA A 17 -9.30 -7.05 -7.10
N ALA A 18 -9.60 -5.87 -7.64
CA ALA A 18 -10.62 -5.72 -8.67
C ALA A 18 -10.09 -6.24 -10.02
N LYS A 19 -10.92 -7.01 -10.73
CA LYS A 19 -10.55 -7.74 -11.96
C LYS A 19 -9.96 -6.84 -13.05
N ASP A 20 -10.56 -5.67 -13.26
CA ASP A 20 -10.22 -4.76 -14.36
C ASP A 20 -9.61 -3.45 -13.85
N PHE A 21 -8.87 -3.50 -12.74
CA PHE A 21 -8.21 -2.32 -12.18
C PHE A 21 -7.09 -1.82 -13.11
N ALA A 22 -7.24 -0.60 -13.61
CA ALA A 22 -6.33 -0.01 -14.59
C ALA A 22 -5.22 0.88 -13.99
N GLY A 23 -5.02 0.84 -12.68
CA GLY A 23 -4.08 1.69 -11.96
C GLY A 23 -4.74 2.83 -11.20
N GLY A 24 -3.94 3.80 -10.75
CA GLY A 24 -4.41 4.87 -9.86
C GLY A 24 -3.35 5.94 -9.63
N THR A 25 -3.58 6.78 -8.63
CA THR A 25 -2.62 7.84 -8.24
C THR A 25 -2.23 7.66 -6.78
N LEU A 26 -0.91 7.65 -6.52
CA LEU A 26 -0.37 7.70 -5.17
C LEU A 26 -0.10 9.15 -4.77
N VAL A 27 -0.34 9.47 -3.51
CA VAL A 27 -0.20 10.82 -2.95
C VAL A 27 0.56 10.71 -1.62
N CYS A 28 1.55 11.58 -1.39
CA CYS A 28 2.24 11.62 -0.10
C CYS A 28 1.38 12.30 0.99
N MET A 29 1.84 12.29 2.25
CA MET A 29 1.09 12.79 3.40
C MET A 29 1.23 14.31 3.66
N CYS A 30 1.82 15.08 2.75
CA CYS A 30 1.95 16.53 2.92
C CYS A 30 0.58 17.22 2.83
N THR A 31 0.29 18.14 3.76
CA THR A 31 -0.99 18.88 3.81
C THR A 31 -1.13 19.92 2.71
N SER A 32 0.00 20.44 2.21
CA SER A 32 0.06 21.38 1.10
C SER A 32 1.09 20.91 0.07
N ASN A 33 0.80 21.13 -1.21
CA ASN A 33 1.65 20.73 -2.35
C ASN A 33 2.15 19.27 -2.30
N PRO A 34 1.25 18.27 -2.19
CA PRO A 34 1.66 16.88 -2.10
C PRO A 34 2.27 16.37 -3.41
N VAL A 35 3.26 15.49 -3.27
CA VAL A 35 3.79 14.71 -4.41
C VAL A 35 2.70 13.76 -4.89
N THR A 36 2.45 13.75 -6.20
CA THR A 36 1.50 12.85 -6.84
C THR A 36 2.20 12.01 -7.91
N VAL A 37 1.89 10.72 -7.94
CA VAL A 37 2.47 9.78 -8.91
C VAL A 37 1.37 8.94 -9.52
N LYS A 38 1.23 9.01 -10.85
CA LYS A 38 0.30 8.16 -11.61
C LYS A 38 0.92 6.79 -11.86
N ILE A 39 0.19 5.74 -11.51
CA ILE A 39 0.49 4.36 -11.87
C ILE A 39 -0.50 3.95 -12.96
N GLY A 40 -0.02 3.70 -14.18
CA GLY A 40 -0.84 3.46 -15.36
C GLY A 40 -1.29 2.02 -15.58
N SER A 41 -1.10 1.13 -14.59
CA SER A 41 -1.43 -0.29 -14.69
C SER A 41 -1.68 -0.91 -13.31
N GLN A 42 -2.18 -2.16 -13.29
CA GLN A 42 -2.25 -2.97 -12.09
C GLN A 42 -0.86 -3.32 -11.55
N VAL A 43 -0.75 -3.46 -10.22
CA VAL A 43 0.42 -3.95 -9.48
C VAL A 43 0.39 -5.48 -9.41
N ALA A 44 1.53 -6.11 -9.68
CA ALA A 44 1.77 -7.52 -9.44
C ALA A 44 2.68 -7.73 -8.21
N HIS A 45 2.58 -8.91 -7.58
CA HIS A 45 3.46 -9.34 -6.48
C HIS A 45 3.45 -8.47 -5.21
N ASN A 46 2.29 -7.91 -4.85
CA ASN A 46 2.13 -7.17 -3.60
C ASN A 46 2.38 -8.10 -2.39
N HIS A 47 3.22 -7.69 -1.44
CA HIS A 47 3.60 -8.49 -0.27
C HIS A 47 4.01 -7.63 0.93
N ALA A 48 3.87 -8.17 2.15
CA ALA A 48 4.50 -7.59 3.33
C ALA A 48 6.01 -7.89 3.30
N CYS A 49 6.84 -6.89 3.60
CA CYS A 49 8.29 -7.00 3.53
C CYS A 49 8.95 -6.59 4.87
N GLY A 50 9.79 -7.46 5.40
CA GLY A 50 10.50 -7.26 6.67
C GLY A 50 11.88 -6.61 6.55
N CYS A 51 12.32 -6.23 5.34
CA CYS A 51 13.67 -5.67 5.17
C CYS A 51 13.79 -4.28 5.81
N THR A 52 15.01 -3.87 6.15
CA THR A 52 15.26 -2.57 6.79
C THR A 52 15.27 -1.38 5.82
N LYS A 53 15.32 -1.64 4.51
CA LYS A 53 15.51 -0.61 3.48
C LYS A 53 14.19 -0.02 2.95
N CYS A 54 13.10 -0.77 3.02
CA CYS A 54 11.79 -0.29 2.57
C CYS A 54 11.07 0.51 3.66
N TRP A 55 10.33 1.54 3.23
CA TRP A 55 9.48 2.35 4.09
C TRP A 55 8.37 1.51 4.74
N LYS A 56 8.00 1.87 5.97
CA LYS A 56 6.88 1.31 6.74
C LYS A 56 6.09 2.50 7.32
N PRO A 57 4.75 2.42 7.37
CA PRO A 57 3.93 3.44 8.02
C PRO A 57 4.16 3.52 9.53
#